data_AF-A0A0M4GLJ8-F1
#
_entry.id   AF-A0A0M4GLJ8-F1
#
_cell.length_a   1.000
_cell.length_b   1.000
_cell.length_c   1.000
_cell.angle_alpha   90.00
_cell.angle_beta   90.00
_cell.angle_gamma   90.00
#
_symmetry.space_group_name_H-M   'P 1'
#
loop_
_entity.id
_entity.type
_entity.pdbx_description
1 polymer ?
#
loop_
_entity_poly.entity_id
_entity_poly.type
_entity_poly.pdbx_seq_one_letter_code
_entity_poly.pdbx_strand_id
1 'polypeptide(L)'
;MPKYIAKQSIGHYRPGEEIKGLESKQLQALLASGAIEEYQEPEEPKADGAVARLAELEKANADLVAANKLMTDEKVKSDQENAELKAKVVELEKAVSDSQAALKKATAEAKKAATPAEK
;
A
#
# COMPACT_ATOMS: atom_id res chain seq x y z
N MET A 1 -36.42 19.78 -37.58
CA MET A 1 -36.51 20.95 -36.68
C MET A 1 -35.44 20.79 -35.62
N PRO A 2 -34.68 21.85 -35.28
CA PRO A 2 -33.72 21.81 -34.17
C PRO A 2 -34.43 21.43 -32.88
N LYS A 3 -33.83 20.52 -32.10
CA LYS A 3 -34.31 20.17 -30.76
C LYS A 3 -33.55 21.00 -29.75
N TYR A 4 -34.23 21.50 -28.73
CA TYR A 4 -33.59 22.29 -27.68
C TYR A 4 -33.82 21.63 -26.32
N ILE A 5 -32.79 21.65 -25.48
CA ILE A 5 -32.82 21.10 -24.13
C ILE A 5 -32.69 22.23 -23.12
N ALA A 6 -33.50 22.20 -22.07
CA ALA A 6 -33.35 23.12 -20.95
C ALA A 6 -32.05 22.84 -20.17
N LYS A 7 -31.20 23.86 -19.97
CA LYS A 7 -30.02 23.75 -19.09
C LYS A 7 -30.37 24.00 -17.62
N GLN A 8 -31.49 24.65 -17.38
CA GLN A 8 -32.02 25.00 -16.07
C GLN A 8 -33.54 24.89 -16.07
N SER A 9 -34.19 25.03 -14.90
CA SER A 9 -35.65 24.95 -14.83
C SER A 9 -36.29 26.18 -15.50
N ILE A 10 -37.20 25.97 -16.46
CA ILE A 10 -37.91 27.03 -17.19
C ILE A 10 -39.41 26.71 -17.15
N GLY A 11 -40.15 27.37 -16.26
CA GLY A 11 -41.57 27.10 -16.06
C GLY A 11 -41.80 25.64 -15.65
N HIS A 12 -42.43 24.86 -16.52
CA HIS A 12 -42.68 23.42 -16.30
C HIS A 12 -41.52 22.53 -16.76
N TYR A 13 -40.57 23.06 -17.56
CA TYR A 13 -39.45 22.31 -18.09
C TYR A 13 -38.33 22.18 -17.06
N ARG A 14 -37.86 20.96 -16.83
CA ARG A 14 -36.72 20.63 -15.97
C ARG A 14 -35.40 20.62 -16.77
N PRO A 15 -34.25 20.74 -16.09
CA PRO A 15 -32.95 20.57 -16.75
C PRO A 15 -32.88 19.20 -17.45
N GLY A 16 -32.43 19.17 -18.70
CA GLY A 16 -32.37 17.95 -19.52
C GLY A 16 -33.65 17.66 -20.32
N GLU A 17 -34.76 18.39 -20.10
CA GLU A 17 -35.99 18.18 -20.86
C GLU A 17 -35.99 18.91 -22.22
N GLU A 18 -36.63 18.29 -23.20
CA GLU A 18 -36.83 18.86 -24.53
C GLU A 18 -37.92 19.94 -24.52
N ILE A 19 -37.56 21.13 -25.00
CA ILE A 19 -38.46 22.27 -25.10
C ILE A 19 -39.35 22.12 -26.35
N LYS A 20 -40.68 22.12 -26.15
CA LYS A 20 -41.68 21.99 -27.23
C LYS A 20 -42.70 23.13 -27.19
N GLY A 21 -43.30 23.44 -28.34
CA GLY A 21 -44.41 24.40 -28.42
C GLY A 21 -44.06 25.86 -28.15
N LEU A 22 -42.78 26.25 -28.18
CA LEU A 22 -42.35 27.65 -28.10
C LEU A 22 -42.10 28.23 -29.50
N GLU A 23 -42.36 29.53 -29.63
CA GLU A 23 -42.12 30.26 -30.87
C GLU A 23 -40.62 30.50 -31.11
N SER A 24 -40.22 30.65 -32.38
CA SER A 24 -38.79 30.81 -32.75
C SER A 24 -38.10 32.00 -32.07
N LYS A 25 -38.82 33.12 -31.88
CA LYS A 25 -38.29 34.30 -31.17
C LYS A 25 -38.03 34.00 -29.68
N GLN A 26 -38.87 33.18 -29.06
CA GLN A 26 -38.72 32.79 -27.66
C GLN A 26 -37.56 31.82 -27.51
N LEU A 27 -37.44 30.83 -28.40
CA LEU A 27 -36.31 29.90 -28.43
C LEU A 27 -34.98 30.66 -28.62
N GLN A 28 -34.93 31.62 -29.55
CA GLN A 28 -33.72 32.41 -29.78
C GLN A 28 -33.35 33.28 -28.56
N ALA A 29 -34.32 33.88 -27.88
CA ALA A 29 -34.07 34.64 -26.65
C ALA A 29 -33.57 33.74 -25.50
N LEU A 30 -34.11 32.53 -25.37
CA LEU A 30 -33.70 31.55 -24.37
C LEU A 30 -32.33 30.94 -24.68
N LEU A 31 -32.00 30.76 -25.95
CA LEU A 31 -30.68 30.30 -26.40
C LEU A 31 -29.64 31.40 -26.16
N ALA A 32 -29.97 32.66 -26.49
CA ALA A 32 -29.11 33.81 -26.24
C ALA A 32 -28.88 34.08 -24.74
N SER A 33 -29.87 33.78 -23.89
CA SER A 33 -29.72 33.85 -22.43
C SER A 33 -29.01 32.63 -21.83
N GLY A 34 -28.73 31.59 -22.63
CA GLY A 34 -28.11 30.34 -22.19
C GLY A 34 -29.02 29.45 -21.34
N ALA A 35 -30.32 29.73 -21.30
CA ALA A 35 -31.29 28.91 -20.56
C ALA A 35 -31.58 27.57 -21.25
N ILE A 36 -31.43 27.52 -22.57
CA ILE A 36 -31.55 26.30 -23.39
C ILE A 36 -30.29 26.12 -24.25
N GLU A 37 -30.07 24.90 -24.73
CA GLU A 37 -29.06 24.57 -25.73
C GLU A 37 -29.65 23.72 -26.85
N GLU A 38 -29.09 23.81 -28.05
CA GLU A 38 -29.45 22.90 -29.14
C GLU A 38 -28.94 21.49 -28.80
N TYR A 39 -29.81 20.50 -28.87
CA TYR A 39 -29.48 19.11 -28.60
C TYR A 39 -28.38 18.65 -29.54
N GLN A 40 -27.24 18.30 -28.95
CA GLN A 40 -26.20 17.54 -29.63
C GLN A 40 -26.31 16.10 -29.17
N GLU A 41 -26.20 15.16 -30.12
CA GLU A 41 -26.11 13.74 -29.78
C GLU A 41 -24.91 13.56 -28.83
N PRO A 42 -25.09 12.90 -27.68
CA PRO A 42 -23.98 12.71 -26.74
C PRO A 42 -22.82 12.05 -27.48
N GLU A 43 -21.67 12.72 -27.55
CA GLU A 43 -20.46 12.05 -28.04
C GLU A 43 -20.22 10.83 -27.16
N GLU A 44 -20.12 9.65 -27.77
CA GLU A 44 -19.73 8.44 -27.04
C GLU A 44 -18.44 8.74 -26.27
N PRO A 45 -18.36 8.39 -24.98
CA PRO A 45 -17.13 8.58 -24.23
C PRO A 45 -16.03 7.79 -24.93
N LYS A 46 -15.07 8.50 -25.51
CA LYS A 46 -13.87 7.91 -26.14
C LYS A 46 -13.27 6.93 -25.14
N ALA A 47 -12.98 5.71 -25.59
CA ALA A 47 -12.39 4.66 -24.76
C ALA A 47 -11.01 5.12 -24.26
N ASP A 48 -10.99 5.78 -23.10
CA ASP A 48 -9.81 6.47 -22.56
C ASP A 48 -8.88 5.49 -21.84
N GLY A 49 -8.52 4.37 -22.49
CA GLY A 49 -7.54 3.37 -21.99
C GLY A 49 -7.75 2.84 -20.56
N ALA A 50 -8.87 3.17 -19.91
CA ALA A 50 -9.05 3.06 -18.47
C ALA A 50 -9.11 1.59 -18.06
N VAL A 51 -9.73 0.77 -18.89
CA VAL A 51 -9.79 -0.69 -18.71
C VAL A 51 -8.38 -1.31 -18.74
N ALA A 52 -7.52 -0.85 -19.65
CA ALA A 52 -6.15 -1.35 -19.74
C ALA A 52 -5.31 -0.92 -18.52
N ARG A 53 -5.42 0.35 -18.09
CA ARG A 53 -4.77 0.84 -16.86
C ARG A 53 -5.26 0.13 -15.61
N LEU A 54 -6.56 -0.16 -15.51
CA LEU A 54 -7.11 -0.91 -14.38
C LEU A 54 -6.55 -2.33 -14.32
N ALA A 55 -6.47 -3.03 -15.46
CA ALA A 55 -5.88 -4.36 -15.52
C ALA A 55 -4.39 -4.37 -15.15
N GLU A 56 -3.63 -3.35 -15.57
CA GLU A 56 -2.22 -3.19 -15.16
C GLU A 56 -2.07 -2.94 -13.66
N LEU A 57 -2.92 -2.09 -13.08
CA LEU A 57 -2.92 -1.81 -11.64
C LEU A 57 -3.34 -3.03 -10.80
N GLU A 58 -4.31 -3.81 -11.26
CA GLU A 58 -4.70 -5.06 -10.60
C GLU A 58 -3.55 -6.07 -10.58
N LYS A 59 -2.84 -6.21 -11.70
CA LYS A 59 -1.66 -7.07 -11.77
C LYS A 59 -0.55 -6.59 -10.83
N ALA A 60 -0.21 -5.30 -10.88
CA ALA A 60 0.82 -4.72 -10.01
C ALA A 60 0.48 -4.88 -8.53
N ASN A 61 -0.79 -4.73 -8.16
CA ASN A 61 -1.25 -4.96 -6.78
C ASN A 61 -1.09 -6.41 -6.36
N ALA A 62 -1.42 -7.38 -7.22
CA ALA A 62 -1.23 -8.81 -6.92
C ALA A 62 0.24 -9.14 -6.69
N ASP A 63 1.13 -8.63 -7.54
CA ASP A 63 2.58 -8.83 -7.42
C ASP A 63 3.13 -8.20 -6.11
N LEU A 64 2.69 -6.99 -5.76
CA LEU A 64 3.07 -6.32 -4.51
C LEU A 64 2.58 -7.07 -3.27
N VAL A 65 1.36 -7.60 -3.29
CA VAL A 65 0.82 -8.40 -2.18
C VAL A 65 1.62 -9.67 -2.00
N ALA A 66 1.98 -10.36 -3.08
CA ALA A 66 2.81 -11.56 -3.03
C ALA A 66 4.21 -11.27 -2.46
N ALA A 67 4.86 -10.21 -2.94
CA ALA A 67 6.17 -9.79 -2.46
C ALA A 67 6.17 -9.41 -0.98
N ASN A 68 5.17 -8.64 -0.54
CA ASN A 68 5.02 -8.25 0.88
C ASN A 68 4.83 -9.46 1.80
N LYS A 69 4.06 -10.46 1.37
CA LYS A 69 3.87 -11.69 2.13
C LYS A 69 5.18 -12.44 2.30
N LEU A 70 5.92 -12.65 1.21
CA LEU A 70 7.21 -13.33 1.23
C LEU A 70 8.21 -12.60 2.14
N MET A 71 8.30 -11.27 2.03
CA MET A 71 9.20 -10.47 2.87
C MET A 71 8.83 -10.57 4.36
N THR A 72 7.54 -10.63 4.68
CA THR A 72 7.07 -10.80 6.07
C THR A 72 7.45 -12.16 6.62
N ASP A 73 7.24 -13.23 5.84
CA ASP A 73 7.57 -14.60 6.24
C ASP A 73 9.09 -14.77 6.44
N GLU A 74 9.91 -14.22 5.54
CA GLU A 74 11.36 -14.21 5.67
C GLU A 74 11.83 -13.42 6.89
N LYS A 75 11.21 -12.27 7.16
CA LYS A 75 11.51 -11.46 8.35
C LYS A 75 11.23 -12.25 9.63
N VAL A 76 10.08 -12.93 9.74
CA VAL A 76 9.76 -13.75 10.92
C VAL A 76 10.80 -14.85 11.11
N LYS A 77 11.20 -15.53 10.03
CA LYS A 77 12.24 -16.57 10.09
C LYS A 77 13.58 -16.01 10.55
N SER A 78 13.98 -14.86 10.01
CA SER A 78 15.23 -14.19 10.40
C SER A 78 15.21 -13.70 11.86
N ASP A 79 14.07 -13.17 12.32
CA ASP A 79 13.90 -12.76 13.72
C ASP A 79 14.00 -13.95 14.68
N GLN A 80 13.44 -15.11 14.31
CA GLN A 80 13.55 -16.35 15.08
C GLN A 80 15.00 -16.85 15.15
N GLU A 81 15.70 -16.93 14.00
CA GLU A 81 17.11 -17.35 13.95
C GLU A 81 18.00 -16.40 14.77
N ASN A 82 17.77 -15.09 14.69
CA ASN A 82 18.49 -14.10 15.50
C ASN A 82 18.25 -14.30 17.00
N ALA A 83 17.04 -14.65 17.43
CA ALA A 83 16.76 -14.94 18.83
C ALA A 83 17.51 -16.20 19.31
N GLU A 84 17.52 -17.27 18.51
CA GLU A 84 18.25 -18.49 18.82
C GLU A 84 19.77 -18.27 18.89
N LEU A 85 20.33 -17.53 17.93
CA LEU A 85 21.75 -17.20 17.91
C LEU A 85 22.15 -16.37 19.13
N LYS A 86 21.35 -15.38 19.52
CA LYS A 86 21.58 -14.60 20.74
C LYS A 86 21.57 -15.47 21.99
N ALA A 87 20.65 -16.43 22.10
CA ALA A 87 20.61 -17.36 23.22
C ALA A 87 21.87 -18.24 23.29
N LYS A 88 22.31 -18.78 22.14
CA LYS A 88 23.56 -19.57 22.06
C LYS A 88 24.80 -18.76 22.41
N VAL A 89 24.86 -17.49 22.01
CA VAL A 89 25.98 -16.60 22.37
C VAL A 89 26.08 -16.44 23.89
N VAL A 90 24.96 -16.18 24.57
CA VAL A 90 24.94 -16.06 26.04
C VAL A 90 25.37 -17.37 26.72
N GLU A 91 24.92 -18.52 26.21
CA GLU A 91 25.32 -19.82 26.74
C GLU A 91 26.83 -20.07 26.58
N LEU A 92 27.39 -19.77 25.41
CA LEU A 92 28.82 -19.90 25.13
C LEU A 92 29.67 -18.94 25.99
N GLU A 93 29.24 -17.68 26.15
CA GLU A 93 29.92 -16.71 27.01
C GLU A 93 29.99 -17.19 28.47
N LYS A 94 28.92 -17.81 28.97
CA LYS A 94 28.89 -18.43 30.29
C LYS A 94 29.84 -19.63 30.36
N ALA A 95 29.77 -20.54 29.40
CA ALA A 95 30.63 -21.73 29.37
C ALA A 95 32.13 -21.37 29.32
N VAL A 96 32.49 -20.32 28.57
CA VAL A 96 33.86 -19.79 28.51
C VAL A 96 34.27 -19.22 29.86
N SER A 97 33.40 -18.44 30.50
CA SER A 97 33.68 -17.86 31.83
C SER A 97 33.90 -18.94 32.90
N ASP A 98 33.03 -19.95 32.92
CA ASP A 98 33.13 -21.10 33.83
C ASP A 98 34.42 -21.89 33.59
N SER A 99 34.77 -22.13 32.33
CA SER A 99 36.01 -22.83 31.94
C SER A 99 37.26 -22.05 32.35
N GLN A 100 37.26 -20.73 32.17
CA GLN A 100 38.36 -19.87 32.62
C GLN A 100 38.51 -19.89 34.15
N ALA A 101 37.40 -19.87 34.89
CA ALA A 101 37.42 -19.95 36.35
C ALA A 101 37.97 -21.30 36.83
N ALA A 102 37.54 -22.41 36.22
CA ALA A 102 38.03 -23.75 36.50
C ALA A 102 39.55 -23.87 36.22
N LEU A 103 40.01 -23.34 35.09
CA LEU A 103 41.43 -23.35 34.73
C LEU A 103 42.28 -22.55 35.74
N LYS A 104 41.82 -21.36 36.16
CA LYS A 104 42.50 -20.55 37.18
C LYS A 104 42.61 -21.29 38.50
N LYS A 105 41.53 -21.95 38.93
CA LYS A 105 41.50 -22.76 40.16
C LYS A 105 42.49 -23.92 40.08
N ALA A 106 42.44 -24.71 39.02
CA ALA A 106 43.35 -25.84 38.81
C ALA A 106 44.82 -25.40 38.78
N THR A 107 45.12 -24.27 38.14
CA THR A 107 46.49 -23.72 38.09
C THR A 107 46.97 -23.27 39.47
N ALA A 108 46.11 -22.67 40.29
CA ALA A 108 46.44 -22.28 41.65
C ALA A 108 46.67 -23.49 42.57
N GLU A 109 45.84 -24.53 42.44
CA GLU A 109 45.99 -25.80 43.17
C GLU A 109 47.29 -26.53 42.78
N ALA A 110 47.60 -26.60 41.48
CA ALA A 110 48.85 -27.18 41.00
C ALA A 110 50.09 -26.44 41.52
N LYS A 111 50.06 -25.09 41.58
CA LYS A 111 51.16 -24.31 42.17
C LYS A 111 51.35 -24.59 43.65
N LYS A 112 50.27 -24.74 44.43
CA LYS A 112 50.36 -25.11 45.86
C LYS A 112 50.92 -26.53 46.07
N ALA A 113 50.59 -27.47 45.18
CA ALA A 113 51.10 -28.84 45.25
C ALA A 113 52.58 -28.96 44.81
N ALA A 114 53.08 -28.03 43.99
CA ALA A 114 54.46 -28.04 43.48
C ALA A 114 55.48 -27.34 44.40
N THR A 115 55.04 -26.56 45.40
CA THR A 115 55.93 -26.05 46.45
C THR A 115 56.28 -27.19 47.42
N PRO A 116 57.57 -27.59 47.55
CA PRO A 116 57.96 -28.61 48.50
C PRO A 116 57.65 -28.11 49.92
N ALA A 117 57.11 -28.99 50.75
CA ALA A 117 57.11 -28.80 52.19
C ALA A 117 58.58 -28.84 52.66
N GLU A 118 59.26 -27.70 52.60
CA GLU A 118 60.57 -27.54 53.23
C GLU A 118 60.40 -27.53 54.75
N LYS A 119 61.31 -28.26 55.38
CA LYS A 119 61.41 -28.62 56.79
C LYS A 119 61.60 -27.42 57.72
#